data_AF-A0AA45L6Y7-F1
#
_entry.id   AF-A0AA45L6Y7-F1
#
_cell.length_a   1.000
_cell.length_b   1.000
_cell.length_c   1.000
_cell.angle_alpha   90.00
_cell.angle_beta   90.00
_cell.angle_gamma   90.00
#
_symmetry.space_group_name_H-M   'P 1'
#
loop_
_entity.id
_entity.type
_entity.pdbx_description
1 polymer ?
#
loop_
_entity_poly.entity_id
_entity_poly.type
_entity_poly.pdbx_seq_one_letter_code
_entity_poly.pdbx_strand_id
1 'polypeptide(L)'
;MKRSVRRLALAVSGVTAALLAAAPAATAETGYHVFDTGIGIYPRVEPSMDSAKTGIALGDGTPLDIVCQTTGTPFGGNDVFNRLADGTYLPDRHTYTGFDGFDPRLPRCQDTPAAEPVESTPASAWTPYCGKSKYVEKIEVVPWAGGHFQIVLTPTLQARSEAVGPDPHATVVEQWHAVQNCVAGLYNDLADSIWDQLECHQALSWIMWNREGSMWATGDTYELESWRPKLIRDFPRLPQYLVTECGNNLGLKPAGPFRSPIRPDLGVVDLQGAADAIA
;
A
#
# COMPACT_ATOMS: atom_id res chain seq x y z
N MET A 1 -12.16 -61.82 -48.50
CA MET A 1 -12.82 -61.05 -49.58
C MET A 1 -12.66 -59.56 -49.26
N LYS A 2 -12.06 -58.80 -50.19
CA LYS A 2 -11.71 -57.37 -50.05
C LYS A 2 -12.96 -56.47 -50.13
N ARG A 3 -12.96 -55.36 -49.38
CA ARG A 3 -13.45 -54.01 -49.72
C ARG A 3 -13.15 -53.10 -48.52
N SER A 4 -12.39 -52.01 -48.55
CA SER A 4 -12.03 -51.17 -49.70
C SER A 4 -12.75 -49.82 -49.65
N VAL A 5 -12.67 -49.01 -48.57
CA VAL A 5 -13.19 -47.62 -48.62
C VAL A 5 -12.11 -46.65 -48.14
N ARG A 6 -11.68 -45.79 -49.08
CA ARG A 6 -10.69 -44.73 -48.94
C ARG A 6 -11.40 -43.38 -48.75
N ARG A 7 -10.85 -42.60 -47.81
CA ARG A 7 -10.60 -41.14 -47.83
C ARG A 7 -11.78 -40.16 -47.97
N LEU A 8 -11.87 -39.24 -46.99
CA LEU A 8 -11.80 -37.81 -47.28
C LEU A 8 -11.29 -37.08 -46.03
N ALA A 9 -10.03 -36.63 -46.04
CA ALA A 9 -9.51 -35.68 -45.07
C ALA A 9 -9.49 -34.31 -45.77
N LEU A 10 -10.35 -33.39 -45.34
CA LEU A 10 -10.28 -31.99 -45.74
C LEU A 10 -9.11 -31.35 -44.96
N ALA A 11 -8.06 -30.95 -45.68
CA ALA A 11 -7.02 -30.10 -45.12
C ALA A 11 -7.49 -28.64 -45.19
N VAL A 12 -7.98 -28.12 -44.08
CA VAL A 12 -8.21 -26.67 -43.90
C VAL A 12 -6.85 -26.05 -43.61
N SER A 13 -6.25 -25.38 -44.59
CA SER A 13 -5.04 -24.57 -44.39
C SER A 13 -5.44 -23.25 -43.73
N GLY A 14 -5.29 -23.17 -42.40
CA GLY A 14 -5.39 -21.91 -41.67
C GLY A 14 -4.13 -21.08 -41.86
N VAL A 15 -4.25 -19.92 -42.51
CA VAL A 15 -3.19 -18.91 -42.55
C VAL A 15 -3.23 -18.17 -41.21
N THR A 16 -2.32 -18.47 -40.30
CA THR A 16 -2.10 -17.71 -39.06
C THR A 16 -1.25 -16.49 -39.38
N ALA A 17 -1.88 -15.31 -39.45
CA ALA A 17 -1.16 -14.04 -39.44
C ALA A 17 -0.64 -13.79 -38.01
N ALA A 18 0.67 -13.98 -37.81
CA ALA A 18 1.33 -13.62 -36.57
C ALA A 18 1.47 -12.08 -36.50
N LEU A 19 0.59 -11.44 -35.74
CA LEU A 19 0.76 -10.06 -35.30
C LEU A 19 1.88 -10.04 -34.25
N LEU A 20 3.09 -9.63 -34.63
CA LEU A 20 4.13 -9.27 -33.67
C LEU A 20 3.69 -7.97 -32.99
N ALA A 21 3.15 -8.08 -31.78
CA ALA A 21 3.05 -6.94 -30.87
C ALA A 21 4.47 -6.55 -30.46
N ALA A 22 4.92 -5.36 -30.87
CA ALA A 22 6.13 -4.76 -30.32
C ALA A 22 5.86 -4.47 -28.84
N ALA A 23 6.52 -5.20 -27.94
CA ALA A 23 6.52 -4.85 -26.52
C ALA A 23 7.12 -3.44 -26.37
N PRO A 24 6.56 -2.58 -25.49
CA PRO A 24 7.18 -1.30 -25.19
C PRO A 24 8.57 -1.57 -24.63
N ALA A 25 9.57 -0.84 -25.14
CA ALA A 25 10.91 -0.87 -24.57
C ALA A 25 10.83 -0.38 -23.13
N ALA A 26 11.31 -1.18 -22.19
CA ALA A 26 11.47 -0.73 -20.81
C ALA A 26 12.41 0.47 -20.81
N THR A 27 11.90 1.64 -20.42
CA THR A 27 12.75 2.76 -20.05
C THR A 27 13.53 2.35 -18.82
N ALA A 28 14.83 2.09 -18.98
CA ALA A 28 15.72 1.94 -17.83
C ALA A 28 15.70 3.28 -17.07
N GLU A 29 15.17 3.29 -15.85
CA GLU A 29 15.30 4.45 -14.96
C GLU A 29 16.79 4.68 -14.70
N THR A 30 17.30 5.80 -15.19
CA THR A 30 18.71 6.14 -15.05
C THR A 30 18.94 6.85 -13.72
N GLY A 31 19.74 6.25 -12.83
CA GLY A 31 20.17 6.87 -11.57
C GLY A 31 19.82 6.04 -10.35
N TYR A 32 20.25 6.52 -9.18
CA TYR A 32 19.90 5.91 -7.91
C TYR A 32 18.44 6.17 -7.58
N HIS A 33 17.69 5.13 -7.25
CA HIS A 33 16.27 5.25 -6.94
C HIS A 33 15.81 4.15 -5.97
N VAL A 34 14.65 4.34 -5.35
CA VAL A 34 13.99 3.31 -4.54
C VAL A 34 13.38 2.24 -5.43
N PHE A 35 13.49 0.97 -5.08
CA PHE A 35 12.89 -0.12 -5.86
C PHE A 35 12.49 -1.32 -4.98
N ASP A 36 11.61 -2.17 -5.54
CA ASP A 36 11.17 -3.44 -4.96
C ASP A 36 10.64 -3.31 -3.53
N THR A 37 9.96 -2.19 -3.22
CA THR A 37 9.34 -1.98 -1.90
C THR A 37 7.88 -2.43 -1.89
N GLY A 38 7.16 -2.25 -3.01
CA GLY A 38 5.72 -2.50 -3.13
C GLY A 38 4.82 -1.51 -2.39
N ILE A 39 5.26 -0.99 -1.24
CA ILE A 39 4.52 -0.06 -0.37
C ILE A 39 5.32 1.19 0.02
N GLY A 40 6.52 1.35 -0.53
CA GLY A 40 7.49 2.37 -0.15
C GLY A 40 8.36 1.99 1.06
N ILE A 41 9.40 2.77 1.30
CA ILE A 41 10.35 2.58 2.40
C ILE A 41 10.62 3.88 3.15
N TYR A 42 10.60 3.81 4.49
CA TYR A 42 10.97 4.95 5.33
C TYR A 42 12.48 5.05 5.50
N PRO A 43 13.07 6.24 5.34
CA PRO A 43 14.43 6.50 5.78
C PRO A 43 14.63 6.20 7.27
N ARG A 44 15.86 5.85 7.65
CA ARG A 44 16.26 5.48 9.00
C ARG A 44 17.27 6.47 9.57
N VAL A 45 17.24 6.67 10.88
CA VAL A 45 18.23 7.53 11.56
C VAL A 45 19.60 6.88 11.71
N GLU A 46 19.66 5.55 11.75
CA GLU A 46 20.88 4.73 11.79
C GLU A 46 20.83 3.66 10.67
N PRO A 47 21.96 3.05 10.26
CA PRO A 47 22.02 2.01 9.23
C PRO A 47 21.47 0.67 9.76
N SER A 48 20.20 0.63 10.11
CA SER A 48 19.48 -0.53 10.59
C SER A 48 17.99 -0.39 10.31
N MET A 49 17.33 -1.48 9.91
CA MET A 49 15.89 -1.45 9.70
C MET A 49 15.08 -1.38 11.02
N ASP A 50 15.72 -1.69 12.16
CA ASP A 50 15.16 -1.58 13.51
C ASP A 50 15.33 -0.17 14.10
N SER A 51 16.15 0.68 13.45
CA SER A 51 16.31 2.07 13.82
C SER A 51 14.99 2.85 13.68
N ALA A 52 14.87 3.95 14.42
CA ALA A 52 13.76 4.88 14.25
C ALA A 52 13.64 5.33 12.78
N LYS A 53 12.39 5.38 12.31
CA LYS A 53 12.02 5.95 11.01
C LYS A 53 12.11 7.47 11.07
N THR A 54 12.45 8.11 9.96
CA THR A 54 12.47 9.56 9.83
C THR A 54 11.99 9.97 8.45
N GLY A 55 11.34 11.13 8.35
CA GLY A 55 10.74 11.62 7.11
C GLY A 55 9.53 10.80 6.63
N ILE A 56 9.23 10.94 5.34
CA ILE A 56 8.14 10.22 4.67
C ILE A 56 8.65 8.90 4.07
N ALA A 57 7.75 7.94 3.86
CA ALA A 57 8.07 6.79 3.04
C ALA A 57 8.30 7.23 1.59
N LEU A 58 9.35 6.69 0.98
CA LEU A 58 9.71 6.89 -0.41
C LEU A 58 9.18 5.72 -1.22
N GLY A 59 8.37 5.99 -2.23
CA GLY A 59 7.83 4.98 -3.14
C GLY A 59 8.86 4.50 -4.17
N ASP A 60 8.60 3.38 -4.82
CA ASP A 60 9.42 2.88 -5.93
C ASP A 60 9.55 3.94 -7.05
N GLY A 61 10.73 4.02 -7.66
CA GLY A 61 11.11 5.03 -8.65
C GLY A 61 11.53 6.39 -8.05
N THR A 62 11.40 6.60 -6.73
CA THR A 62 11.84 7.85 -6.10
C THR A 62 13.35 8.03 -6.27
N PRO A 63 13.83 9.11 -6.90
CA PRO A 63 15.25 9.34 -7.10
C PRO A 63 15.96 9.63 -5.77
N LEU A 64 17.19 9.14 -5.62
CA LEU A 64 17.99 9.24 -4.40
C LEU A 64 19.29 9.99 -4.64
N ASP A 65 19.64 10.87 -3.71
CA ASP A 65 20.97 11.49 -3.62
C ASP A 65 21.79 10.75 -2.56
N ILE A 66 22.56 9.77 -2.98
CA ILE A 66 23.38 8.92 -2.11
C ILE A 66 24.76 9.54 -1.97
N VAL A 67 25.10 9.95 -0.74
CA VAL A 67 26.40 10.59 -0.46
C VAL A 67 27.50 9.60 -0.14
N CYS A 68 27.16 8.48 0.50
CA CYS A 68 28.11 7.43 0.85
C CYS A 68 27.37 6.13 1.20
N GLN A 69 28.13 5.04 1.28
CA GLN A 69 27.63 3.74 1.72
C GLN A 69 28.35 3.26 2.98
N THR A 70 27.63 2.53 3.83
CA THR A 70 28.16 1.95 5.07
C THR A 70 27.66 0.54 5.28
N THR A 71 28.31 -0.19 6.19
CA THR A 71 27.77 -1.44 6.74
C THR A 71 26.79 -1.11 7.86
N GLY A 72 25.68 -1.85 7.90
CA GLY A 72 24.62 -1.74 8.88
C GLY A 72 24.16 -3.10 9.42
N THR A 73 22.99 -3.13 10.06
CA THR A 73 22.37 -4.40 10.46
C THR A 73 21.91 -5.17 9.21
N PRO A 74 22.30 -6.44 9.00
CA PRO A 74 21.93 -7.21 7.82
C PRO A 74 20.42 -7.20 7.54
N PHE A 75 20.04 -6.92 6.30
CA PHE A 75 18.65 -6.87 5.88
C PHE A 75 18.53 -7.29 4.42
N GLY A 76 17.58 -8.18 4.13
CA GLY A 76 17.24 -8.52 2.75
C GLY A 76 18.34 -9.24 1.95
N GLY A 77 19.36 -9.80 2.60
CA GLY A 77 20.41 -10.59 1.97
C GLY A 77 21.79 -9.90 1.91
N ASN A 78 21.89 -8.63 2.28
CA ASN A 78 23.16 -7.92 2.44
C ASN A 78 23.13 -7.03 3.71
N ASP A 79 24.24 -6.37 4.00
CA ASP A 79 24.41 -5.48 5.15
C ASP A 79 24.75 -4.04 4.72
N VAL A 80 24.49 -3.70 3.46
CA VAL A 80 24.85 -2.40 2.90
C VAL A 80 23.71 -1.40 3.12
N PHE A 81 24.05 -0.21 3.58
CA PHE A 81 23.14 0.93 3.70
C PHE A 81 23.70 2.13 2.93
N ASN A 82 22.80 2.83 2.25
CA ASN A 82 23.05 4.06 1.53
C ASN A 82 22.66 5.24 2.42
N ARG A 83 23.63 6.11 2.72
CA ARG A 83 23.36 7.37 3.42
C ARG A 83 22.96 8.43 2.41
N LEU A 84 21.84 9.08 2.64
CA LEU A 84 21.33 10.15 1.79
C LEU A 84 21.95 11.50 2.18
N ALA A 85 21.79 12.51 1.32
CA ALA A 85 22.29 13.86 1.55
C ALA A 85 21.76 14.51 2.84
N ASP A 86 20.54 14.18 3.27
CA ASP A 86 19.95 14.64 4.54
C ASP A 86 20.46 13.89 5.78
N GLY A 87 21.38 12.93 5.57
CA GLY A 87 22.02 12.15 6.62
C GLY A 87 21.24 10.92 7.07
N THR A 88 20.09 10.62 6.45
CA THR A 88 19.30 9.43 6.73
C THR A 88 19.81 8.21 5.95
N TYR A 89 19.34 7.02 6.30
CA TYR A 89 19.81 5.75 5.74
C TYR A 89 18.68 4.94 5.10
N LEU A 90 18.98 4.31 3.97
CA LEU A 90 18.14 3.28 3.35
C LEU A 90 18.97 2.02 3.09
N PRO A 91 18.40 0.81 3.28
CA PRO A 91 19.09 -0.43 2.98
C PRO A 91 19.28 -0.57 1.46
N ASP A 92 20.43 -1.12 1.06
CA ASP A 92 20.76 -1.37 -0.34
C ASP A 92 19.73 -2.26 -1.05
N ARG A 93 19.14 -3.19 -0.29
CA ARG A 93 18.06 -4.06 -0.76
C ARG A 93 16.90 -3.32 -1.47
N HIS A 94 16.60 -2.09 -1.06
CA HIS A 94 15.50 -1.30 -1.61
C HIS A 94 15.98 -0.02 -2.31
N THR A 95 17.27 0.08 -2.62
CA THR A 95 17.84 1.22 -3.34
C THR A 95 18.68 0.72 -4.51
N TYR A 96 18.28 1.04 -5.72
CA TYR A 96 18.95 0.59 -6.92
C TYR A 96 20.23 1.38 -7.12
N THR A 97 21.38 0.72 -6.98
CA THR A 97 22.70 1.30 -7.27
C THR A 97 23.33 0.75 -8.55
N GLY A 98 22.77 -0.35 -9.07
CA GLY A 98 23.32 -1.12 -10.19
C GLY A 98 24.41 -2.11 -9.77
N PHE A 99 24.63 -2.32 -8.47
CA PHE A 99 25.60 -3.27 -7.93
C PHE A 99 24.95 -4.13 -6.83
N ASP A 100 25.35 -5.40 -6.77
CA ASP A 100 24.99 -6.29 -5.66
C ASP A 100 25.98 -6.04 -4.52
N GLY A 101 25.59 -5.18 -3.58
CA GLY A 101 26.42 -4.73 -2.48
C GLY A 101 27.01 -3.35 -2.74
N PHE A 102 28.25 -3.13 -2.31
CA PHE A 102 28.85 -1.80 -2.38
C PHE A 102 29.08 -1.32 -3.81
N ASP A 103 28.52 -0.16 -4.17
CA ASP A 103 28.79 0.52 -5.43
C ASP A 103 30.22 1.08 -5.38
N PRO A 104 31.14 0.61 -6.25
CA PRO A 104 32.54 1.04 -6.24
C PRO A 104 32.73 2.52 -6.61
N ARG A 105 31.69 3.21 -7.08
CA ARG A 105 31.70 4.64 -7.42
C ARG A 105 31.31 5.52 -6.25
N LEU A 106 30.68 4.96 -5.21
CA LEU A 106 30.29 5.69 -4.00
C LEU A 106 31.38 5.57 -2.92
N PRO A 107 31.69 6.65 -2.19
CA PRO A 107 32.63 6.59 -1.07
C PRO A 107 32.02 5.80 0.10
N ARG A 108 32.89 5.32 1.01
CA ARG A 108 32.44 4.75 2.29
C ARG A 108 32.20 5.87 3.28
N CYS A 109 31.14 5.74 4.09
CA CYS A 109 30.81 6.78 5.08
C CYS A 109 31.90 6.94 6.16
N GLN A 110 32.67 5.88 6.44
CA GLN A 110 33.80 5.91 7.38
C GLN A 110 34.98 6.75 6.85
N ASP A 111 35.12 6.84 5.52
CA ASP A 111 36.18 7.57 4.82
C ASP A 111 35.77 9.01 4.47
N THR A 112 34.50 9.35 4.74
CA THR A 112 33.94 10.67 4.50
C THR A 112 34.02 11.45 5.82
N PRO A 113 34.68 12.62 5.89
CA PRO A 113 34.59 13.49 7.04
C PRO A 113 33.11 13.72 7.35
N ALA A 114 32.71 13.63 8.62
CA ALA A 114 31.34 13.88 9.04
C ALA A 114 30.87 15.18 8.38
N ALA A 115 29.90 15.07 7.46
CA ALA A 115 29.33 16.26 6.85
C ALA A 115 28.84 17.14 7.99
N GLU A 116 29.35 18.36 8.07
CA GLU A 116 28.84 19.35 9.01
C GLU A 116 27.32 19.38 8.88
N PRO A 117 26.55 19.42 9.98
CA PRO A 117 25.10 19.48 9.91
C PRO A 117 24.72 20.64 9.01
N VAL A 118 24.27 20.35 7.79
CA VAL A 118 23.73 21.37 6.91
C VAL A 118 22.43 21.76 7.59
N GLU A 119 22.45 22.91 8.24
CA GLU A 119 21.26 23.53 8.84
C GLU A 119 20.21 23.56 7.73
N SER A 120 19.22 22.68 7.86
CA SER A 120 18.17 22.56 6.87
C SER A 120 17.48 23.91 6.81
N THR A 121 17.61 24.59 5.67
CA THR A 121 16.74 25.71 5.33
C THR A 121 15.32 25.24 5.59
N PRO A 122 14.51 25.93 6.42
CA PRO A 122 13.18 25.43 6.75
C PRO A 122 12.45 25.27 5.44
N ALA A 123 12.13 24.02 5.13
CA ALA A 123 11.39 23.66 3.96
C ALA A 123 10.12 24.53 3.98
N SER A 124 10.00 25.40 2.97
CA SER A 124 8.81 26.21 2.66
C SER A 124 7.54 25.55 3.18
N ALA A 125 7.00 26.02 4.32
CA ALA A 125 5.74 25.61 4.95
C ALA A 125 5.15 24.27 4.45
N TRP A 126 5.89 23.17 4.65
CA TRP A 126 5.40 21.84 4.30
C TRP A 126 4.31 21.46 5.31
N THR A 127 3.14 21.01 4.81
CA THR A 127 2.14 20.36 5.65
C THR A 127 2.27 18.85 5.42
N PRO A 128 3.07 18.12 6.21
CA PRO A 128 3.19 16.67 6.07
C PRO A 128 2.00 16.06 6.80
N TYR A 129 1.03 15.55 6.04
CA TYR A 129 -0.36 15.57 6.51
C TYR A 129 -0.68 14.74 7.75
N CYS A 130 -1.35 15.44 8.68
CA CYS A 130 -2.54 15.00 9.41
C CYS A 130 -3.75 15.90 9.12
N GLY A 131 -3.88 16.33 7.86
CA GLY A 131 -4.92 17.20 7.30
C GLY A 131 -4.99 17.11 5.76
N LYS A 132 -5.58 18.13 5.10
CA LYS A 132 -5.98 18.11 3.68
C LYS A 132 -4.85 17.94 2.65
N SER A 133 -4.74 16.78 2.01
CA SER A 133 -3.91 16.47 0.84
C SER A 133 -4.69 16.48 -0.48
N LYS A 134 -4.05 16.04 -1.57
CA LYS A 134 -4.68 15.78 -2.87
C LYS A 134 -5.85 14.79 -2.76
N TYR A 135 -5.70 13.76 -1.92
CA TYR A 135 -6.64 12.64 -1.82
C TYR A 135 -7.34 12.50 -0.48
N VAL A 136 -6.91 13.26 0.53
CA VAL A 136 -7.43 13.22 1.89
C VAL A 136 -7.87 14.62 2.28
N GLU A 137 -9.08 14.83 2.76
CA GLU A 137 -9.52 16.09 3.36
C GLU A 137 -9.17 16.16 4.85
N LYS A 138 -9.34 15.05 5.56
CA LYS A 138 -9.17 14.95 7.01
C LYS A 138 -8.88 13.51 7.43
N ILE A 139 -8.07 13.33 8.46
CA ILE A 139 -7.91 12.06 9.17
C ILE A 139 -8.16 12.31 10.66
N GLU A 140 -9.02 11.49 11.26
CA GLU A 140 -9.28 11.49 12.70
C GLU A 140 -9.02 10.11 13.27
N VAL A 141 -8.45 10.05 14.48
CA VAL A 141 -8.29 8.80 15.22
C VAL A 141 -9.24 8.82 16.40
N VAL A 142 -10.19 7.89 16.41
CA VAL A 142 -11.20 7.77 17.46
C VAL A 142 -10.81 6.62 18.39
N PRO A 143 -10.51 6.90 19.68
CA PRO A 143 -10.24 5.85 20.65
C PRO A 143 -11.44 4.93 20.86
N TRP A 144 -11.20 3.63 20.99
CA TRP A 144 -12.22 2.60 21.21
C TRP A 144 -11.88 1.71 22.42
N ALA A 145 -12.89 1.01 22.95
CA ALA A 145 -12.71 0.12 24.10
C ALA A 145 -11.74 -1.02 23.79
N GLY A 146 -10.99 -1.46 24.82
CA GLY A 146 -10.02 -2.56 24.70
C GLY A 146 -8.65 -2.15 24.13
N GLY A 147 -8.36 -0.86 24.03
CA GLY A 147 -7.13 -0.35 23.42
C GLY A 147 -7.18 -0.30 21.89
N HIS A 148 -8.34 -0.59 21.31
CA HIS A 148 -8.60 -0.44 19.88
C HIS A 148 -8.81 1.02 19.49
N PHE A 149 -8.75 1.30 18.19
CA PHE A 149 -9.03 2.61 17.62
C PHE A 149 -9.60 2.49 16.21
N GLN A 150 -10.27 3.55 15.78
CA GLN A 150 -10.79 3.71 14.43
C GLN A 150 -10.12 4.92 13.77
N ILE A 151 -9.67 4.75 12.54
CA ILE A 151 -9.15 5.82 11.69
C ILE A 151 -10.30 6.25 10.77
N VAL A 152 -10.72 7.50 10.86
CA VAL A 152 -11.77 8.07 10.02
C VAL A 152 -11.10 8.99 9.00
N LEU A 153 -10.99 8.51 7.76
CA LEU A 153 -10.40 9.26 6.64
C LEU A 153 -11.53 9.88 5.81
N THR A 154 -11.54 11.20 5.65
CA THR A 154 -12.44 11.88 4.69
C THR A 154 -11.71 12.01 3.36
N PRO A 155 -12.11 11.33 2.27
CA PRO A 155 -11.46 11.46 0.96
C PRO A 155 -11.89 12.75 0.25
N THR A 156 -11.02 13.29 -0.60
CA THR A 156 -11.41 14.39 -1.50
C THR A 156 -12.31 13.87 -2.64
N LEU A 157 -13.04 14.76 -3.31
CA LEU A 157 -13.72 14.42 -4.57
C LEU A 157 -12.74 13.91 -5.64
N GLN A 158 -11.49 14.41 -5.63
CA GLN A 158 -10.45 13.93 -6.53
C GLN A 158 -10.13 12.46 -6.26
N ALA A 159 -9.92 12.06 -4.99
CA ALA A 159 -9.73 10.66 -4.63
C ALA A 159 -10.89 9.80 -5.13
N ARG A 160 -12.13 10.23 -4.91
CA ARG A 160 -13.32 9.49 -5.37
C ARG A 160 -13.33 9.30 -6.90
N SER A 161 -12.95 10.33 -7.66
CA SER A 161 -12.89 10.22 -9.12
C SER A 161 -11.80 9.27 -9.63
N GLU A 162 -10.69 9.14 -8.88
CA GLU A 162 -9.54 8.32 -9.27
C GLU A 162 -9.70 6.84 -8.89
N ALA A 163 -10.76 6.47 -8.17
CA ALA A 163 -11.16 5.06 -7.97
C ALA A 163 -11.43 4.31 -9.29
N VAL A 164 -11.82 5.03 -10.34
CA VAL A 164 -11.99 4.53 -11.72
C VAL A 164 -10.96 5.12 -12.68
N GLY A 165 -9.89 5.69 -12.13
CA GLY A 165 -8.79 6.28 -12.88
C GLY A 165 -7.86 5.22 -13.50
N PRO A 166 -6.82 5.67 -14.21
CA PRO A 166 -5.85 4.78 -14.85
C PRO A 166 -4.98 4.01 -13.84
N ASP A 167 -4.80 4.54 -12.62
CA ASP A 167 -4.06 3.91 -11.54
C ASP A 167 -4.72 4.18 -10.17
N PRO A 168 -5.79 3.43 -9.83
CA PRO A 168 -6.46 3.57 -8.54
C PRO A 168 -5.56 3.19 -7.36
N HIS A 169 -4.55 2.34 -7.60
CA HIS A 169 -3.64 1.86 -6.56
C HIS A 169 -2.71 2.97 -6.07
N ALA A 170 -2.20 3.83 -6.97
CA ALA A 170 -1.42 5.00 -6.58
C ALA A 170 -2.18 5.94 -5.61
N THR A 171 -3.50 6.07 -5.79
CA THR A 171 -4.34 6.85 -4.86
C THR A 171 -4.36 6.23 -3.45
N VAL A 172 -4.49 4.89 -3.37
CA VAL A 172 -4.46 4.14 -2.10
C VAL A 172 -3.10 4.29 -1.42
N VAL A 173 -2.00 4.18 -2.17
CA VAL A 173 -0.63 4.37 -1.66
C VAL A 173 -0.46 5.76 -1.01
N GLU A 174 -0.91 6.82 -1.68
CA GLU A 174 -0.83 8.18 -1.12
C GLU A 174 -1.71 8.35 0.14
N GLN A 175 -2.92 7.80 0.13
CA GLN A 175 -3.79 7.81 1.31
C GLN A 175 -3.17 7.03 2.47
N TRP A 176 -2.52 5.90 2.20
CA TRP A 176 -1.84 5.08 3.20
C TRP A 176 -0.66 5.82 3.84
N HIS A 177 0.12 6.55 3.06
CA HIS A 177 1.19 7.40 3.60
C HIS A 177 0.63 8.52 4.47
N ALA A 178 -0.49 9.14 4.08
CA ALA A 178 -1.16 10.11 4.93
C ALA A 178 -1.61 9.47 6.26
N VAL A 179 -2.19 8.27 6.23
CA VAL A 179 -2.59 7.52 7.43
C VAL A 179 -1.40 7.23 8.33
N GLN A 180 -0.29 6.68 7.80
CA GLN A 180 0.89 6.35 8.61
C GLN A 180 1.57 7.59 9.21
N ASN A 181 1.46 8.75 8.57
CA ASN A 181 1.92 10.02 9.15
C ASN A 181 1.05 10.49 10.32
N CYS A 182 -0.23 10.12 10.34
CA CYS A 182 -1.17 10.48 11.41
C CYS A 182 -1.19 9.49 12.56
N VAL A 183 -0.99 8.21 12.25
CA VAL A 183 -1.27 7.09 13.15
C VAL A 183 -0.02 6.25 13.30
N ALA A 184 0.64 6.40 14.44
CA ALA A 184 1.76 5.55 14.82
C ALA A 184 1.28 4.13 15.19
N GLY A 185 2.20 3.16 15.17
CA GLY A 185 1.90 1.80 15.64
C GLY A 185 1.27 0.87 14.61
N LEU A 186 1.10 1.31 13.36
CA LEU A 186 0.60 0.47 12.27
C LEU A 186 1.73 -0.44 11.76
N TYR A 187 1.77 -1.68 12.24
CA TYR A 187 2.76 -2.68 11.85
C TYR A 187 2.12 -4.05 11.67
N ASN A 188 2.80 -4.93 10.93
CA ASN A 188 2.43 -6.34 10.77
C ASN A 188 0.95 -6.48 10.37
N ASP A 189 0.25 -7.43 10.98
CA ASP A 189 -1.13 -7.77 10.65
C ASP A 189 -2.11 -6.60 10.81
N LEU A 190 -1.83 -5.66 11.71
CA LEU A 190 -2.63 -4.44 11.87
C LEU A 190 -2.45 -3.52 10.66
N ALA A 191 -1.23 -3.34 10.16
CA ALA A 191 -0.98 -2.52 8.98
C ALA A 191 -1.65 -3.11 7.74
N ASP A 192 -1.50 -4.42 7.54
CA ASP A 192 -2.13 -5.16 6.45
C ASP A 192 -3.67 -5.01 6.48
N SER A 193 -4.30 -5.18 7.65
CA SER A 193 -5.76 -5.05 7.76
C SER A 193 -6.27 -3.63 7.49
N ILE A 194 -5.55 -2.60 7.94
CA ILE A 194 -5.93 -1.21 7.66
C ILE A 194 -5.73 -0.89 6.17
N TRP A 195 -4.66 -1.40 5.56
CA TRP A 195 -4.44 -1.29 4.12
C TRP A 195 -5.59 -1.91 3.32
N ASP A 196 -5.98 -3.13 3.67
CA ASP A 196 -7.05 -3.87 3.01
C ASP A 196 -8.40 -3.13 3.07
N GLN A 197 -8.71 -2.54 4.23
CA GLN A 197 -9.87 -1.68 4.43
C GLN A 197 -9.80 -0.44 3.53
N LEU A 198 -8.66 0.23 3.52
CA LEU A 198 -8.45 1.44 2.72
C LEU A 198 -8.62 1.17 1.23
N GLU A 199 -8.07 0.06 0.73
CA GLU A 199 -8.15 -0.34 -0.68
C GLU A 199 -9.61 -0.58 -1.12
N CYS A 200 -10.42 -1.26 -0.30
CA CYS A 200 -11.84 -1.44 -0.62
C CYS A 200 -12.63 -0.14 -0.57
N HIS A 201 -12.43 0.66 0.47
CA HIS A 201 -13.11 1.94 0.60
C HIS A 201 -12.80 2.83 -0.61
N GLN A 202 -11.54 2.87 -1.03
CA GLN A 202 -11.15 3.63 -2.21
C GLN A 202 -11.74 3.04 -3.50
N ALA A 203 -11.72 1.72 -3.70
CA ALA A 203 -12.28 1.07 -4.89
C ALA A 203 -13.79 1.32 -5.09
N LEU A 204 -14.54 1.47 -4.00
CA LEU A 204 -15.99 1.70 -4.02
C LEU A 204 -16.37 3.17 -3.83
N SER A 205 -15.40 4.05 -3.64
CA SER A 205 -15.62 5.45 -3.26
C SER A 205 -16.34 6.31 -4.29
N TRP A 206 -16.37 5.85 -5.55
CA TRP A 206 -17.06 6.49 -6.66
C TRP A 206 -18.51 6.00 -6.85
N ILE A 207 -18.88 4.88 -6.22
CA ILE A 207 -20.20 4.29 -6.37
C ILE A 207 -21.19 5.16 -5.61
N MET A 208 -22.07 5.81 -6.34
CA MET A 208 -23.18 6.55 -5.76
C MET A 208 -24.29 5.58 -5.38
N TRP A 209 -24.47 5.37 -4.08
CA TRP A 209 -25.53 4.57 -3.50
C TRP A 209 -26.03 5.33 -2.27
N ASN A 210 -27.19 5.98 -2.39
CA ASN A 210 -27.73 6.82 -1.34
C ASN A 210 -27.89 6.02 -0.04
N ARG A 211 -27.02 6.30 0.93
CA ARG A 211 -27.08 5.81 2.30
C ARG A 211 -27.63 6.92 3.18
N GLU A 212 -28.13 6.58 4.36
CA GLU A 212 -28.56 7.60 5.32
C GLU A 212 -27.38 8.54 5.65
N GLY A 213 -27.46 9.79 5.21
CA GLY A 213 -26.42 10.80 5.46
C GLY A 213 -25.28 10.89 4.43
N SER A 214 -25.25 10.07 3.37
CA SER A 214 -24.22 10.17 2.32
C SER A 214 -24.74 9.70 0.96
N MET A 215 -24.22 10.28 -0.13
CA MET A 215 -24.52 9.83 -1.49
C MET A 215 -23.63 8.66 -1.96
N TRP A 216 -22.59 8.34 -1.21
CA TRP A 216 -21.57 7.36 -1.59
C TRP A 216 -21.81 6.02 -0.88
N ALA A 217 -21.58 4.92 -1.59
CA ALA A 217 -21.72 3.57 -1.05
C ALA A 217 -20.81 3.31 0.15
N THR A 218 -19.63 3.95 0.18
CA THR A 218 -18.67 3.86 1.29
C THR A 218 -18.91 4.88 2.39
N GLY A 219 -19.92 5.74 2.27
CA GLY A 219 -20.11 6.89 3.15
C GLY A 219 -19.24 8.09 2.75
N ASP A 220 -19.43 9.20 3.47
CA ASP A 220 -18.64 10.42 3.29
C ASP A 220 -17.20 10.26 3.81
N THR A 221 -16.98 9.27 4.66
CA THR A 221 -15.71 8.89 5.28
C THR A 221 -15.36 7.43 5.00
N TYR A 222 -14.09 7.08 5.15
CA TYR A 222 -13.61 5.70 5.21
C TYR A 222 -13.31 5.40 6.67
N GLU A 223 -14.06 4.47 7.25
CA GLU A 223 -13.82 4.01 8.61
C GLU A 223 -12.91 2.78 8.58
N LEU A 224 -11.68 2.92 9.09
CA LEU A 224 -10.69 1.85 9.15
C LEU A 224 -10.50 1.42 10.61
N GLU A 225 -10.71 0.14 10.89
CA GLU A 225 -10.94 -0.35 12.24
C GLU A 225 -9.82 -1.31 12.69
N SER A 226 -9.17 -1.01 13.81
CA SER A 226 -7.97 -1.72 14.28
C SER A 226 -8.20 -3.18 14.73
N TRP A 227 -9.45 -3.64 14.72
CA TRP A 227 -9.85 -4.97 15.21
C TRP A 227 -10.35 -5.88 14.08
N ARG A 228 -10.24 -5.44 12.82
CA ARG A 228 -10.62 -6.26 11.68
C ARG A 228 -9.50 -7.24 11.33
N PRO A 229 -9.86 -8.44 10.84
CA PRO A 229 -8.85 -9.35 10.31
C PRO A 229 -8.27 -8.79 9.01
N LYS A 230 -7.11 -9.33 8.59
CA LYS A 230 -6.61 -9.15 7.24
C LYS A 230 -7.57 -9.78 6.23
N LEU A 231 -7.66 -9.20 5.05
CA LEU A 231 -8.22 -9.89 3.92
C LEU A 231 -7.21 -10.93 3.43
N ILE A 232 -7.63 -12.19 3.44
CA ILE A 232 -6.95 -13.18 2.61
C ILE A 232 -7.24 -12.76 1.17
N ARG A 233 -6.22 -12.29 0.45
CA ARG A 233 -6.20 -11.85 -0.96
C ARG A 233 -6.56 -12.98 -1.96
N ASP A 234 -7.59 -13.74 -1.65
CA ASP A 234 -8.21 -14.72 -2.52
C ASP A 234 -9.43 -14.07 -3.19
N PHE A 235 -9.33 -13.89 -4.51
CA PHE A 235 -10.34 -13.34 -5.42
C PHE A 235 -11.82 -13.75 -5.16
N PRO A 236 -12.17 -14.98 -4.70
CA PRO A 236 -13.57 -15.32 -4.40
C PRO A 236 -14.22 -14.55 -3.24
N ARG A 237 -13.48 -13.74 -2.47
CA ARG A 237 -14.00 -13.04 -1.26
C ARG A 237 -14.38 -11.56 -1.47
N LEU A 238 -14.13 -11.00 -2.66
CA LEU A 238 -14.50 -9.62 -2.99
C LEU A 238 -16.00 -9.34 -2.74
N PRO A 239 -16.95 -10.19 -3.20
CA PRO A 239 -18.37 -9.96 -2.96
C PRO A 239 -18.75 -9.89 -1.47
N GLN A 240 -18.13 -10.73 -0.64
CA GLN A 240 -18.32 -10.78 0.82
C GLN A 240 -17.85 -9.49 1.48
N TYR A 241 -16.79 -8.88 0.96
CA TYR A 241 -16.28 -7.63 1.49
C TYR A 241 -17.16 -6.43 1.11
N LEU A 242 -17.74 -6.44 -0.10
CA LEU A 242 -18.73 -5.45 -0.51
C LEU A 242 -20.00 -5.50 0.35
N VAL A 243 -20.55 -6.69 0.59
CA VAL A 243 -21.78 -6.85 1.41
C VAL A 243 -21.56 -6.56 2.89
N THR A 244 -20.31 -6.64 3.36
CA THR A 244 -19.93 -6.25 4.73
C THR A 244 -19.42 -4.81 4.82
N GLU A 245 -19.67 -3.98 3.81
CA GLU A 245 -19.27 -2.57 3.79
C GLU A 245 -17.77 -2.39 4.09
N CYS A 246 -16.92 -3.03 3.28
CA CYS A 246 -15.46 -3.05 3.47
C CYS A 246 -15.04 -3.55 4.86
N GLY A 247 -15.78 -4.51 5.39
CA GLY A 247 -15.47 -5.16 6.66
C GLY A 247 -16.11 -4.51 7.87
N ASN A 248 -16.66 -3.29 7.75
CA ASN A 248 -17.28 -2.55 8.85
C ASN A 248 -18.50 -3.28 9.42
N ASN A 249 -19.16 -4.13 8.62
CA ASN A 249 -20.27 -4.99 9.05
C ASN A 249 -19.91 -6.47 9.23
N LEU A 250 -18.62 -6.85 9.27
CA LEU A 250 -18.24 -8.21 9.65
C LEU A 250 -18.74 -8.49 11.08
N GLY A 251 -19.50 -9.57 11.26
CA GLY A 251 -20.15 -9.94 12.53
C GLY A 251 -21.49 -9.23 12.82
N LEU A 252 -22.03 -8.41 11.89
CA LEU A 252 -23.23 -7.57 12.10
C LEU A 252 -24.55 -8.05 11.45
N LYS A 253 -24.65 -9.36 11.10
CA LYS A 253 -25.90 -10.19 10.98
C LYS A 253 -26.39 -10.55 9.56
N PRO A 254 -27.07 -11.70 9.41
CA PRO A 254 -27.98 -11.93 8.29
C PRO A 254 -29.40 -11.34 8.45
N ALA A 255 -29.92 -11.04 9.67
CA ALA A 255 -31.34 -10.65 9.82
C ALA A 255 -31.71 -9.85 11.11
N GLY A 256 -31.35 -8.56 11.26
CA GLY A 256 -31.91 -7.75 12.36
C GLY A 256 -31.88 -6.22 12.15
N PRO A 257 -32.77 -5.45 12.80
CA PRO A 257 -32.95 -4.02 12.53
C PRO A 257 -31.95 -3.12 13.27
N PHE A 258 -31.68 -1.95 12.67
CA PHE A 258 -30.71 -0.92 13.06
C PHE A 258 -31.22 -0.01 14.19
N ARG A 259 -30.36 0.30 15.18
CA ARG A 259 -30.22 1.60 15.90
C ARG A 259 -29.43 1.44 17.23
N SER A 260 -28.47 2.34 17.48
CA SER A 260 -27.78 2.65 18.77
C SER A 260 -26.39 2.00 19.01
N PRO A 261 -25.45 2.68 19.74
CA PRO A 261 -23.98 2.55 19.63
C PRO A 261 -23.40 1.36 20.42
N ILE A 262 -24.07 0.22 20.40
CA ILE A 262 -23.67 -0.99 21.10
C ILE A 262 -23.14 -2.02 20.09
N ARG A 263 -21.91 -2.46 20.34
CA ARG A 263 -21.00 -3.26 19.50
C ARG A 263 -21.54 -4.66 19.14
N PRO A 264 -21.24 -5.19 17.96
CA PRO A 264 -21.51 -6.60 17.60
C PRO A 264 -20.56 -7.63 18.20
N ASP A 265 -19.40 -7.24 18.72
CA ASP A 265 -18.35 -8.16 19.19
C ASP A 265 -18.52 -8.56 20.67
N LEU A 266 -19.70 -8.37 21.26
CA LEU A 266 -20.03 -8.91 22.57
C LEU A 266 -20.20 -10.45 22.48
N GLY A 267 -19.08 -11.15 22.64
CA GLY A 267 -19.01 -12.61 22.77
C GLY A 267 -18.20 -13.34 21.69
N VAL A 268 -17.65 -12.62 20.70
CA VAL A 268 -16.78 -13.23 19.68
C VAL A 268 -15.33 -13.14 20.15
N VAL A 269 -14.89 -14.17 20.86
CA VAL A 269 -13.50 -14.32 21.34
C VAL A 269 -12.55 -14.88 20.27
N ASP A 270 -13.08 -15.15 19.08
CA ASP A 270 -12.40 -15.82 17.97
C ASP A 270 -12.86 -15.20 16.64
N LEU A 271 -12.04 -14.28 16.12
CA LEU A 271 -12.25 -13.61 14.83
C LEU A 271 -11.97 -14.52 13.63
N GLN A 272 -11.22 -15.61 13.81
CA GLN A 272 -11.00 -16.63 12.78
C GLN A 272 -12.32 -17.36 12.51
N GLY A 273 -13.05 -17.74 13.56
CA GLY A 273 -14.38 -18.32 13.47
C GLY A 273 -15.44 -17.39 12.85
N ALA A 274 -15.32 -16.07 13.04
CA ALA A 274 -16.19 -15.09 12.38
C ALA A 274 -15.89 -14.94 10.88
N ALA A 275 -14.61 -15.00 10.49
CA ALA A 275 -14.20 -15.01 9.08
C ALA A 275 -14.57 -16.35 8.39
N ASP A 276 -14.44 -17.47 9.10
CA ASP A 276 -14.76 -18.81 8.62
C ASP A 276 -16.28 -19.05 8.50
N ALA A 277 -17.11 -18.37 9.32
CA ALA A 277 -18.57 -18.43 9.24
C ALA A 277 -19.18 -17.66 8.07
N ILE A 278 -18.38 -16.86 7.36
CA ILE A 278 -18.78 -16.06 6.18
C ILE A 278 -18.27 -16.69 4.87
N ALA A 279 -17.36 -17.68 4.96
CA ALA A 279 -16.91 -18.51 3.83
C ALA A 279 -17.90 -19.65 3.54
#